data_AF-A0A840GTK3-F1
#
_entry.id   AF-A0A840GTK3-F1
#
_cell.length_a   1.000
_cell.length_b   1.000
_cell.length_c   1.000
_cell.angle_alpha   90.00
_cell.angle_beta   90.00
_cell.angle_gamma   90.00
#
_symmetry.space_group_name_H-M   'P 1'
#
loop_
_entity.id
_entity.type
_entity.pdbx_description
1 polymer ?
#
loop_
_entity_poly.entity_id
_entity_poly.type
_entity_poly.pdbx_seq_one_letter_code
_entity_poly.pdbx_strand_id
1 'polypeptide(L)'
;MNAASASDEELESLLAERQQLLDKKFDGTISRSEMNRLTYVGWSLDRIEDARSGGALDDLETAVARYEQFSNELSALERQIHDSKLQRSRK
;
A
#
# COMPACT_ATOMS: atom_id res chain seq x y z
N MET A 1 16.38 -14.85 1.56
CA MET A 1 15.39 -14.73 2.64
C MET A 1 14.08 -14.27 2.02
N ASN A 2 12.99 -14.99 2.22
CA ASN A 2 11.65 -14.57 1.78
C ASN A 2 11.09 -13.59 2.82
N ALA A 3 10.91 -12.33 2.44
CA ALA A 3 10.39 -11.29 3.37
C ALA A 3 8.95 -11.61 3.85
N ALA A 4 8.19 -12.40 3.08
CA ALA A 4 6.86 -12.88 3.44
C ALA A 4 6.83 -13.89 4.61
N SER A 5 7.99 -14.40 5.04
CA SER A 5 8.11 -15.33 6.17
C SER A 5 8.85 -14.72 7.37
N ALA A 6 9.10 -13.40 7.39
CA ALA A 6 9.63 -12.73 8.57
C ALA A 6 8.62 -12.94 9.72
N SER A 7 9.10 -13.50 10.83
CA SER A 7 8.25 -13.68 12.01
C SER A 7 7.91 -12.31 12.60
N ASP A 8 6.77 -12.21 13.31
CA ASP A 8 6.44 -10.98 14.04
C ASP A 8 7.58 -10.61 15.02
N GLU A 9 8.31 -11.60 15.54
CA GLU A 9 9.51 -11.41 16.37
C GLU A 9 10.67 -10.74 15.61
N GLU A 10 10.89 -11.09 14.33
CA GLU A 10 11.90 -10.44 13.49
C GLU A 10 11.54 -8.99 13.20
N LEU A 11 10.25 -8.72 12.93
CA LEU A 11 9.74 -7.36 12.73
C LEU A 11 9.94 -6.50 13.98
N GLU A 12 9.51 -6.99 15.15
CA GLU A 12 9.68 -6.28 16.42
C GLU A 12 11.16 -6.02 16.75
N SER A 13 12.03 -7.00 16.47
CA SER A 13 13.47 -6.84 16.64
C SER A 13 14.04 -5.72 15.76
N LEU A 14 13.65 -5.66 14.48
CA LEU A 14 14.08 -4.61 13.56
C LEU A 14 13.52 -3.23 13.95
N LEU A 15 12.28 -3.15 14.43
CA LEU A 15 11.68 -1.92 14.93
C LEU A 15 12.41 -1.41 16.18
N ALA A 16 12.72 -2.29 17.13
CA ALA A 16 13.50 -1.96 18.32
C ALA A 16 14.92 -1.50 17.96
N GLU A 17 15.58 -2.20 17.03
CA GLU A 17 16.92 -1.82 16.55
C GLU A 17 16.89 -0.45 15.86
N ARG A 18 15.90 -0.20 14.99
CA ARG A 18 15.71 1.10 14.34
C ARG A 18 15.54 2.20 15.38
N GLN A 19 14.75 1.98 16.43
CA GLN A 19 14.56 2.98 17.48
C GLN A 19 15.88 3.33 18.17
N GLN A 20 16.66 2.33 18.60
CA GLN A 20 17.96 2.55 19.23
C GLN A 20 18.94 3.33 18.33
N LEU A 21 18.95 3.02 17.03
CA LEU A 21 19.79 3.71 16.06
C LEU A 21 19.32 5.15 15.81
N LEU A 22 18.01 5.39 15.80
CA LEU A 22 17.45 6.74 15.71
C LEU A 22 17.78 7.57 16.95
N ASP A 23 17.70 7.00 18.15
CA ASP A 23 18.06 7.67 19.39
C ASP A 23 19.52 8.14 19.34
N LYS A 24 20.46 7.24 18.98
CA LYS A 24 21.87 7.60 18.77
C LYS A 24 22.06 8.69 17.71
N LYS A 25 21.25 8.69 16.65
CA LYS A 25 21.29 9.70 15.60
C LYS A 25 20.88 11.07 16.13
N PHE A 26 19.81 11.14 16.91
CA PHE A 26 19.33 12.38 17.50
C PHE A 26 20.24 12.89 18.61
N ASP A 27 20.87 11.98 19.36
CA ASP A 27 21.88 12.31 20.37
C ASP A 27 23.23 12.71 19.77
N GLY A 28 23.40 12.57 18.45
CA GLY A 28 24.65 12.88 17.75
C GLY A 28 25.80 11.91 18.03
N THR A 29 25.51 10.76 18.65
CA THR A 29 26.49 9.72 19.02
C THR A 29 26.62 8.61 17.97
N ILE A 30 25.77 8.63 16.94
CA ILE A 30 25.76 7.61 15.90
C ILE A 30 27.06 7.60 15.09
N SER A 31 27.64 6.41 14.91
CA SER A 31 28.77 6.20 14.02
C SER A 31 28.32 6.03 12.56
N ARG A 32 29.26 6.17 11.62
CA ARG A 32 29.00 5.91 10.20
C ARG A 32 28.52 4.47 9.94
N SER A 33 29.06 3.49 10.68
CA SER A 33 28.65 2.08 10.57
C SER A 33 27.19 1.90 10.98
N GLU A 34 26.80 2.49 12.11
CA GLU A 34 25.43 2.47 12.60
C GLU A 34 24.48 3.22 11.68
N MET A 35 24.94 4.28 11.00
CA MET A 35 24.13 4.96 9.98
C MET A 35 23.87 4.06 8.77
N ASN A 36 24.86 3.30 8.32
CA ASN A 36 24.66 2.30 7.27
C ASN A 36 23.69 1.19 7.74
N ARG A 37 23.81 0.77 9.00
CA ARG A 37 22.90 -0.21 9.59
C ARG A 37 21.47 0.32 9.68
N LEU A 38 21.28 1.58 10.05
CA LEU A 38 19.97 2.24 10.09
C LEU A 38 19.31 2.24 8.71
N THR A 39 20.07 2.56 7.65
CA THR A 39 19.57 2.47 6.27
C THR A 39 19.15 1.04 5.92
N TYR A 40 19.98 0.05 6.26
CA TYR A 40 19.67 -1.36 6.02
C TYR A 40 18.41 -1.81 6.76
N VAL A 41 18.27 -1.49 8.04
CA VAL A 41 17.09 -1.84 8.84
C VAL A 41 15.84 -1.18 8.26
N GLY A 42 15.93 0.07 7.82
CA GLY A 42 14.83 0.74 7.10
C GLY A 42 14.39 -0.05 5.87
N TRP A 43 15.35 -0.41 5.00
CA TRP A 43 15.04 -1.19 3.79
C TRP A 43 14.46 -2.57 4.09
N SER A 44 14.91 -3.21 5.17
CA SER A 44 14.35 -4.51 5.60
C SER A 44 12.91 -4.36 6.08
N LEU A 45 12.60 -3.31 6.83
CA LEU A 45 11.24 -3.02 7.30
C LEU A 45 10.29 -2.74 6.13
N ASP A 46 10.69 -1.89 5.18
CA ASP A 46 9.90 -1.57 3.98
C ASP A 46 9.56 -2.85 3.20
N ARG A 47 10.54 -3.76 3.05
CA ARG A 47 10.32 -5.04 2.37
C ARG A 47 9.38 -5.98 3.11
N ILE A 48 9.40 -5.97 4.44
CA ILE A 48 8.48 -6.76 5.25
C ILE A 48 7.06 -6.19 5.10
N GLU A 49 6.91 -4.87 5.15
CA GLU A 49 5.63 -4.19 4.95
C GLU A 49 5.04 -4.51 3.57
N ASP A 50 5.84 -4.36 2.50
CA ASP A 50 5.45 -4.72 1.13
C ASP A 50 5.01 -6.19 1.03
N ALA A 51 5.72 -7.10 1.68
CA ALA A 51 5.39 -8.52 1.64
C ALA A 51 4.11 -8.87 2.41
N ARG A 52 3.80 -8.15 3.50
CA ARG A 52 2.60 -8.38 4.32
C ARG A 52 1.35 -7.74 3.74
N SER A 53 1.49 -6.53 3.21
CA SER A 53 0.37 -5.69 2.83
C SER A 53 0.24 -5.47 1.32
N GLY A 54 1.30 -5.70 0.54
CA GLY A 54 1.30 -5.46 -0.92
C GLY A 54 0.20 -6.22 -1.64
N GLY A 55 0.06 -7.53 -1.41
CA GLY A 55 -1.00 -8.31 -2.05
C GLY A 55 -2.42 -7.86 -1.67
N ALA A 56 -2.62 -7.44 -0.41
CA ALA A 56 -3.91 -6.90 0.02
C ALA A 56 -4.21 -5.53 -0.60
N LEU A 57 -3.18 -4.71 -0.83
CA LEU A 57 -3.31 -3.43 -1.54
C LEU A 57 -3.62 -3.64 -3.03
N ASP A 58 -2.98 -4.62 -3.68
CA ASP A 58 -3.27 -4.99 -5.07
C ASP A 58 -4.72 -5.48 -5.25
N ASP A 59 -5.21 -6.29 -4.29
CA ASP A 59 -6.60 -6.75 -4.26
C ASP A 59 -7.57 -5.58 -4.08
N LEU A 60 -7.23 -4.62 -3.21
CA LEU A 60 -8.02 -3.42 -2.99
C LEU A 60 -8.05 -2.52 -4.24
N GLU A 61 -6.91 -2.30 -4.88
CA GLU A 61 -6.81 -1.54 -6.12
C GLU A 61 -7.67 -2.17 -7.22
N THR A 62 -7.59 -3.49 -7.36
CA THR A 62 -8.43 -4.25 -8.29
C THR A 62 -9.92 -4.09 -7.98
N ALA A 63 -10.30 -4.12 -6.70
CA ALA A 63 -11.69 -3.92 -6.29
C ALA A 63 -12.18 -2.50 -6.63
N VAL A 64 -11.37 -1.47 -6.34
CA VAL A 64 -11.68 -0.07 -6.66
C VAL A 64 -11.91 0.09 -8.16
N ALA A 65 -11.00 -0.41 -8.99
CA ALA A 65 -11.12 -0.32 -10.45
C ALA A 65 -12.43 -0.98 -10.96
N ARG A 66 -12.82 -2.12 -10.38
CA ARG A 66 -14.09 -2.78 -10.71
C ARG A 66 -15.32 -1.94 -10.35
N TYR A 67 -15.30 -1.28 -9.19
CA TYR A 67 -16.41 -0.42 -8.77
C TYR A 67 -16.53 0.83 -9.64
N GLU A 68 -15.40 1.44 -10.01
CA GLU A 68 -15.38 2.59 -10.92
C GLU A 68 -15.92 2.20 -12.30
N GLN A 69 -15.49 1.06 -12.85
CA GLN A 69 -16.01 0.55 -14.10
C GLN A 69 -17.53 0.32 -14.03
N PHE A 70 -18.01 -0.34 -12.98
CA PHE A 70 -19.44 -0.58 -12.78
C PHE A 70 -20.24 0.72 -12.72
N SER A 71 -19.74 1.73 -11.99
CA SER A 71 -20.38 3.06 -11.91
C SER A 71 -20.49 3.74 -13.28
N ASN A 72 -19.44 3.63 -14.09
CA ASN A 72 -19.42 4.17 -15.45
C ASN A 72 -20.44 3.46 -16.37
N GLU A 73 -20.50 2.13 -16.30
CA GLU A 73 -21.46 1.31 -17.06
C GLU A 73 -22.91 1.65 -16.67
N LEU A 74 -23.19 1.79 -15.37
CA LEU A 74 -24.50 2.17 -14.87
C LEU A 74 -24.90 3.57 -15.37
N SER A 75 -23.99 4.54 -15.27
CA SER A 75 -24.22 5.91 -15.76
C SER A 75 -24.42 5.97 -17.28
N ALA A 76 -23.78 5.07 -18.03
CA ALA A 76 -24.01 4.93 -19.47
C ALA A 76 -25.39 4.34 -19.76
N LEU A 77 -25.80 3.30 -19.03
CA LEU A 77 -27.11 2.68 -19.16
C LEU A 77 -28.24 3.67 -18.84
N GLU A 78 -28.12 4.44 -17.76
CA GLU A 78 -29.10 5.46 -17.40
C GLU A 78 -29.31 6.50 -18.50
N ARG A 79 -28.21 6.97 -19.13
CA ARG A 79 -28.26 7.88 -20.27
C ARG A 79 -28.97 7.26 -21.47
N GLN A 80 -28.64 6.01 -21.83
CA GLN A 80 -29.30 5.30 -22.92
C GLN A 80 -30.81 5.14 -22.69
N ILE A 81 -31.21 4.80 -21.45
CA ILE A 81 -32.62 4.71 -21.08
C ILE A 81 -33.30 6.07 -21.22
N HIS A 82 -32.68 7.14 -20.74
CA HIS A 82 -33.21 8.50 -20.86
C HIS A 82 -33.41 8.90 -22.33
N ASP A 83 -32.39 8.72 -23.17
CA ASP A 83 -32.45 9.06 -24.59
C ASP A 83 -33.51 8.25 -25.35
N SER A 84 -33.64 6.96 -25.05
CA SER A 84 -34.65 6.10 -25.67
C SER A 84 -36.09 6.53 -25.31
N LYS A 85 -36.32 6.98 -24.08
CA LYS A 85 -37.61 7.55 -23.65
C LYS A 85 -37.92 8.85 -24.40
N LEU A 86 -36.93 9.73 -24.56
CA LEU A 86 -37.10 10.98 -25.32
C LEU A 86 -37.43 10.73 -26.79
N GLN A 87 -36.81 9.72 -27.43
CA GLN A 87 -37.13 9.36 -28.81
C GLN A 87 -38.54 8.79 -28.98
N ARG A 88 -39.02 7.99 -28.02
CA ARG A 88 -40.40 7.45 -28.04
C ARG A 88 -41.47 8.53 -27.86
N SER A 89 -41.21 9.59 -27.10
CA SER A 89 -42.16 10.69 -26.90
C SER A 89 -42.27 11.65 -28.10
N ARG A 90 -41.35 11.57 -29.08
CA ARG A 90 -41.31 12.42 -30.26
C ARG A 90 -41.97 11.81 -31.50
N LYS A 91 -42.36 10.54 -31.45
CA LYS A 91 -43.13 9.83 -32.49
C LYS A 91 -44.60 9.78 -32.10
#